data_AF-A0A3A0CVR7-F1
#
_entry.id   AF-A0A3A0CVR7-F1
#
_cell.length_a   1.000
_cell.length_b   1.000
_cell.length_c   1.000
_cell.angle_alpha   90.00
_cell.angle_beta   90.00
_cell.angle_gamma   90.00
#
_symmetry.space_group_name_H-M   'P 1'
#
loop_
_entity.id
_entity.type
_entity.pdbx_description
1 polymer ?
#
loop_
_entity_poly.entity_id
_entity_poly.type
_entity_poly.pdbx_seq_one_letter_code
_entity_poly.pdbx_strand_id
1 'polypeptide(L)' 'MKNGTITLDDPVTLPEGSAVNVVLVDDSRVAETAFDRLREFAGNVEGPEDWAKNHDHYIHGAPKLP' A
#
# COMPACT_ATOMS: atom_id res chain seq x y z
N MET A 1 6.93 2.37 -18.93
CA MET A 1 7.69 2.46 -20.19
C MET A 1 9.18 2.61 -19.87
N LYS A 2 10.06 1.88 -20.55
CA LYS A 2 11.51 2.13 -20.53
C LYS A 2 11.96 2.33 -21.96
N ASN A 3 12.49 3.50 -22.30
CA ASN A 3 13.07 3.81 -23.62
C ASN A 3 12.10 3.61 -24.81
N GLY A 4 10.81 3.88 -24.64
CA GLY A 4 9.80 3.72 -25.71
C GLY A 4 9.28 2.30 -25.92
N THR A 5 9.76 1.32 -25.15
CA THR A 5 9.24 -0.06 -25.15
C THR A 5 8.22 -0.25 -24.03
N ILE A 6 7.10 -0.90 -24.36
CA ILE A 6 6.10 -1.38 -23.40
C ILE A 6 6.54 -2.78 -22.96
N THR A 7 6.83 -2.95 -21.68
CA THR A 7 7.12 -4.24 -21.05
C THR A 7 5.89 -4.64 -20.26
N LEU A 8 5.44 -5.88 -20.42
CA LEU A 8 4.36 -6.46 -19.64
C LEU A 8 4.98 -7.16 -18.44
N ASP A 9 4.48 -6.87 -17.24
CA ASP A 9 5.03 -7.43 -16.00
C ASP A 9 4.73 -8.93 -15.88
N ASP A 10 3.51 -9.33 -16.29
CA ASP A 10 3.11 -10.73 -16.35
C ASP A 10 3.33 -11.33 -17.75
N PRO A 11 3.78 -12.61 -17.85
CA PRO A 11 3.93 -13.28 -19.12
C PRO A 11 2.57 -13.41 -19.82
N VAL A 12 2.42 -12.81 -21.00
CA VAL A 12 1.26 -13.01 -21.86
C VAL A 12 1.68 -13.61 -23.20
N THR A 13 0.93 -14.59 -23.69
CA THR A 13 1.16 -15.17 -25.01
C THR A 13 0.39 -14.37 -26.05
N LEU A 14 1.11 -13.61 -26.88
CA LEU A 14 0.55 -12.96 -28.07
C LEU A 14 0.98 -13.77 -29.30
N PRO A 15 0.04 -14.31 -30.09
CA PRO A 15 0.37 -14.95 -31.36
C PRO A 15 1.08 -13.97 -32.30
N GLU A 16 2.04 -14.48 -33.06
CA GLU A 16 2.74 -13.69 -34.07
C GLU A 16 1.75 -13.12 -35.10
N GLY A 17 1.96 -11.87 -35.51
CA GLY A 17 1.08 -11.17 -36.46
C GLY A 17 -0.23 -10.63 -35.86
N SER A 18 -0.44 -10.76 -34.56
CA SER A 18 -1.63 -10.21 -33.90
C SER A 18 -1.68 -8.68 -34.00
N ALA A 19 -2.78 -8.15 -34.55
CA ALA A 19 -3.05 -6.73 -34.51
C ALA A 19 -3.40 -6.30 -33.07
N VAL A 20 -2.82 -5.21 -32.61
CA VAL A 20 -3.05 -4.67 -31.27
C VAL A 20 -3.57 -3.24 -31.35
N ASN A 21 -4.44 -2.88 -30.41
CA ASN A 21 -4.87 -1.50 -30.21
C ASN A 21 -4.25 -0.97 -28.92
N VAL A 22 -3.57 0.17 -29.00
CA VAL A 22 -2.94 0.82 -27.85
C VAL A 22 -3.74 2.07 -27.54
N VAL A 23 -4.34 2.11 -26.34
CA VAL A 23 -5.07 3.26 -25.85
C VAL A 23 -4.42 3.76 -24.56
N LEU A 24 -4.29 5.09 -24.45
CA LEU A 24 -3.94 5.70 -23.18
C LEU A 24 -5.16 5.57 -22.27
N VAL A 25 -4.99 4.87 -21.16
CA VAL A 25 -6.00 4.80 -20.11
C VAL A 25 -5.56 5.78 -19.03
N ASP A 26 -6.48 6.65 -18.62
CA ASP A 26 -6.29 7.45 -17.42
C ASP A 26 -6.38 6.51 -16.21
N ASP A 27 -5.22 6.21 -15.63
CA ASP A 27 -5.11 5.47 -14.37
C ASP A 27 -5.07 6.44 -13.17
N SER A 28 -5.80 7.57 -13.28
CA SER A 28 -6.07 8.47 -12.16
C SER A 28 -6.81 7.81 -11.00
N ARG A 29 -7.10 6.51 -11.09
CA ARG A 29 -7.30 5.65 -9.93
C ARG A 29 -5.96 5.39 -9.25
N VAL A 30 -5.37 6.44 -8.70
CA VAL A 30 -4.61 6.26 -7.46
C VAL A 30 -5.66 5.84 -6.43
N ALA A 31 -5.95 4.54 -6.40
CA ALA A 31 -6.83 3.98 -5.40
C ALA A 31 -6.18 4.30 -4.06
N GLU A 32 -6.87 5.10 -3.25
CA GLU A 32 -6.43 5.36 -1.88
C GLU A 32 -6.08 4.03 -1.23
N THR A 33 -4.85 3.94 -0.76
CA THR A 33 -4.44 2.80 0.04
C THR A 33 -5.27 2.76 1.32
N ALA A 34 -5.32 1.61 1.98
CA ALA A 34 -5.91 1.54 3.32
C ALA A 34 -5.26 2.57 4.27
N PHE A 35 -3.96 2.84 4.08
CA PHE A 35 -3.24 3.87 4.82
C PHE A 35 -3.73 5.29 4.49
N ASP A 36 -3.96 5.61 3.22
CA ASP A 36 -4.49 6.92 2.80
C ASP A 36 -5.82 7.24 3.48
N ARG A 37 -6.70 6.24 3.58
CA ARG A 37 -8.01 6.36 4.23
C ARG A 37 -7.91 6.49 5.74
N LEU A 38 -7.05 5.68 6.38
CA LEU A 38 -6.94 5.67 7.84
C LEU A 38 -6.17 6.87 8.38
N ARG A 39 -5.37 7.54 7.55
CA ARG A 39 -4.54 8.68 7.94
C ARG A 39 -5.35 9.82 8.56
N GLU A 40 -6.56 10.09 8.07
CA GLU A 40 -7.39 11.18 8.61
C GLU A 40 -7.77 11.00 10.08
N PHE A 41 -7.74 9.77 10.58
CA PHE A 41 -8.02 9.42 11.98
C PHE A 41 -6.76 9.28 12.83
N ALA A 42 -5.57 9.34 12.23
CA ALA A 42 -4.32 9.23 12.96
C ALA A 42 -3.95 10.60 13.57
N GLY A 43 -3.58 10.60 14.85
CA GLY A 43 -3.18 11.81 15.55
C GLY A 43 -2.67 11.52 16.96
N ASN A 44 -2.25 12.58 17.66
CA ASN A 44 -1.82 12.51 19.05
C ASN A 44 -2.88 13.15 19.94
N VAL A 45 -3.01 12.64 21.16
CA VAL A 45 -3.89 13.18 22.20
C VAL A 45 -3.18 13.09 23.54
N GLU A 46 -3.37 14.09 24.40
CA GLU A 46 -2.91 14.02 25.79
C GLU A 46 -3.79 13.04 26.56
N GLY A 47 -3.15 12.10 27.25
CA GLY A 47 -3.83 11.05 28.00
C GLY A 47 -3.09 10.66 29.27
N PRO A 48 -3.73 9.86 30.14
CA PRO A 48 -3.09 9.19 31.26
C PRO A 48 -1.74 8.56 30.90
N GLU A 49 -0.78 8.69 31.83
CA GLU A 49 0.58 8.17 31.66
C GLU A 49 0.63 6.64 31.40
N ASP A 50 -0.44 5.92 31.71
CA ASP A 50 -0.51 4.46 31.61
C ASP A 50 -1.17 3.95 30.31
N TRP A 51 -1.63 4.80 29.39
CA TRP A 51 -2.26 4.38 28.13
C TRP A 51 -1.38 3.48 27.26
N ALA A 52 -0.06 3.67 27.32
CA ALA A 52 0.91 2.85 26.60
C ALA A 52 1.58 1.78 27.48
N LYS A 53 1.22 1.66 28.76
CA LYS A 53 1.91 0.78 29.74
C LYS A 53 1.95 -0.69 29.31
N ASN A 54 0.93 -1.14 28.56
CA ASN A 54 0.86 -2.48 27.99
C ASN A 54 1.14 -2.52 26.48
N HIS A 55 1.25 -1.36 25.81
CA HIS A 55 1.60 -1.34 24.39
C HIS A 55 3.03 -1.85 24.17
N ASP A 56 3.97 -1.51 25.06
CA ASP A 56 5.34 -2.04 25.01
C ASP A 56 5.39 -3.58 25.06
N HIS A 57 4.48 -4.23 25.81
CA HIS A 57 4.35 -5.69 25.85
C HIS A 57 4.03 -6.27 24.45
N TYR A 58 3.10 -5.63 23.71
CA TYR A 58 2.65 -6.11 22.41
C TYR A 58 3.51 -5.62 21.23
N ILE A 59 4.16 -4.45 21.35
CA ILE A 59 5.00 -3.84 20.32
C ILE A 59 6.46 -4.33 20.41
N HIS A 60 6.99 -4.51 21.62
CA HIS A 60 8.40 -4.84 21.85
C HIS A 60 8.61 -6.24 22.47
N GLY A 61 7.54 -7.01 22.71
CA GLY A 61 7.64 -8.40 23.18
C GLY A 61 8.15 -8.54 24.61
N ALA A 62 8.07 -7.50 25.43
CA ALA A 62 8.42 -7.57 26.85
C ALA A 62 7.50 -8.57 27.58
N PRO A 63 7.93 -9.27 28.64
CA PRO A 63 7.08 -10.17 29.40
C PRO A 63 5.86 -9.44 29.99
N LYS A 64 4.70 -10.11 30.06
CA LYS A 64 3.52 -9.55 30.73
C LYS A 64 3.84 -9.43 32.22
N LEU A 65 3.81 -8.20 32.74
CA LEU A 65 3.94 -7.99 34.18
C LEU A 65 2.68 -8.53 34.88
N PRO A 66 2.81 -9.13 36.08
CA PRO A 66 1.71 -9.77 36.80
C PRO A 66 0.63 -8.78 37.25
#